data_AF-A0A0C1G9H5-F1
#
_entry.id   AF-A0A0C1G9H5-F1
#
_cell.length_a   1.000
_cell.length_b   1.000
_cell.length_c   1.000
_cell.angle_alpha   90.00
_cell.angle_beta   90.00
_cell.angle_gamma   90.00
#
_symmetry.space_group_name_H-M   'P 1'
#
loop_
_entity.id
_entity.type
_entity.pdbx_description
1 polymer ?
#
loop_
_entity_poly.entity_id
_entity_poly.type
_entity_poly.pdbx_seq_one_letter_code
_entity_poly.pdbx_strand_id
1 'polypeptide(L)'
;PPWPRPPHCLPAARLQEPPENARITVAGLVILRQRPGTAKGVIFVTLEDETGVVNVIVWRKIYEAFRRAVISGRMLRVTGRLQRAHSVTHVIAEDVEDISPMLDLLLADQGRQDDPAFAPPPELG
;
A
#
# COMPACT_ATOMS: atom_id res chain seq x y z
N PRO A 1 12.24 -14.68 14.21
CA PRO A 1 12.00 -13.30 14.72
C PRO A 1 10.51 -13.14 15.11
N PRO A 2 10.15 -12.24 16.03
CA PRO A 2 8.76 -12.10 16.48
C PRO A 2 7.81 -11.53 15.40
N TRP A 3 8.34 -11.09 14.25
CA TRP A 3 7.59 -10.43 13.18
C TRP A 3 7.92 -10.99 11.77
N PRO A 4 6.96 -10.92 10.82
CA PRO A 4 7.11 -11.41 9.43
C PRO A 4 8.24 -10.75 8.62
N ARG A 5 9.09 -11.54 7.96
CA ARG A 5 10.18 -11.03 7.10
C ARG A 5 9.78 -11.07 5.62
N PRO A 6 10.34 -10.20 4.76
CA PRO A 6 10.19 -10.32 3.31
C PRO A 6 10.43 -11.77 2.85
N PRO A 7 9.56 -12.33 1.99
CA PRO A 7 8.48 -11.66 1.25
C PRO A 7 7.14 -11.54 2.01
N HIS A 8 7.05 -12.01 3.25
CA HIS A 8 5.81 -11.95 4.03
C HIS A 8 5.50 -10.53 4.49
N CYS A 9 4.25 -10.09 4.30
CA CYS A 9 3.79 -8.77 4.69
C CYS A 9 3.62 -8.65 6.20
N LEU A 10 4.08 -7.53 6.76
CA LEU A 10 3.83 -7.09 8.12
C LEU A 10 2.55 -6.24 8.13
N PRO A 11 1.54 -6.58 8.95
CA PRO A 11 0.34 -5.76 9.13
C PRO A 11 0.66 -4.37 9.67
N ALA A 12 -0.12 -3.36 9.28
CA ALA A 12 0.07 -1.97 9.70
C ALA A 12 0.13 -1.79 11.23
N ALA A 13 -0.75 -2.47 11.98
CA ALA A 13 -0.76 -2.42 13.45
C ALA A 13 0.53 -2.92 14.12
N ARG A 14 1.37 -3.68 13.39
CA ARG A 14 2.60 -4.29 13.90
C ARG A 14 3.87 -3.54 13.50
N LEU A 15 3.77 -2.36 12.88
CA LEU A 15 4.93 -1.56 12.45
C LEU A 15 5.89 -1.17 13.59
N GLN A 16 5.45 -1.23 14.85
CA GLN A 16 6.32 -0.94 15.99
C GLN A 16 7.24 -2.09 16.41
N GLU A 17 6.96 -3.32 15.99
CA GLU A 17 7.73 -4.50 16.44
C GLU A 17 9.14 -4.61 15.83
N PRO A 18 9.35 -4.35 14.52
CA PRO A 18 10.69 -4.42 13.96
C PRO A 18 11.56 -3.26 14.44
N PRO A 19 12.87 -3.46 14.63
CA PRO A 19 13.78 -2.36 14.98
C PRO A 19 13.87 -1.32 13.86
N GLU A 20 14.42 -0.14 14.17
CA GLU A 20 14.76 0.88 13.19
C GLU A 20 15.61 0.31 12.06
N ASN A 21 15.40 0.78 10.82
CA ASN A 21 16.12 0.34 9.62
C ASN A 21 15.90 -1.14 9.24
N ALA A 22 15.00 -1.85 9.93
CA ALA A 22 14.62 -3.21 9.56
C ALA A 22 13.97 -3.24 8.18
N ARG A 23 14.38 -4.21 7.36
CA ARG A 23 13.78 -4.47 6.06
C ARG A 23 12.50 -5.28 6.24
N ILE A 24 11.36 -4.72 5.81
CA ILE A 24 10.02 -5.30 5.92
C ILE A 24 9.34 -5.30 4.54
N THR A 25 8.28 -6.10 4.42
CA THR A 25 7.32 -5.99 3.31
C THR A 25 5.98 -5.60 3.91
N VAL A 26 5.23 -4.72 3.25
CA VAL A 26 3.86 -4.34 3.61
C VAL A 26 2.99 -4.46 2.36
N ALA A 27 1.70 -4.64 2.51
CA ALA A 27 0.76 -4.57 1.40
C ALA A 27 -0.53 -3.88 1.84
N GLY A 28 -1.15 -3.16 0.91
CA GLY A 28 -2.40 -2.46 1.22
C GLY A 28 -2.98 -1.75 0.01
N LEU A 29 -4.22 -1.29 0.17
CA LEU A 29 -4.90 -0.41 -0.77
C LEU A 29 -4.23 0.96 -0.76
N VAL A 30 -4.06 1.55 -1.93
CA VAL A 30 -3.54 2.90 -2.05
C VAL A 30 -4.68 3.88 -1.81
N ILE A 31 -4.61 4.59 -0.69
CA ILE A 31 -5.64 5.59 -0.32
C ILE A 31 -5.22 7.02 -0.65
N LEU A 32 -3.91 7.31 -0.68
CA LEU A 32 -3.41 8.65 -0.93
C LEU A 32 -2.04 8.64 -1.61
N ARG A 33 -1.83 9.59 -2.53
CA ARG A 33 -0.53 9.92 -3.13
C ARG A 33 -0.28 11.41 -3.03
N GLN A 34 0.88 11.80 -2.52
CA GLN A 34 1.29 13.20 -2.45
C GLN A 34 2.67 13.38 -3.06
N ARG A 35 2.82 14.41 -3.89
CA ARG A 35 4.10 14.83 -4.45
C ARG A 35 4.30 16.32 -4.18
N PRO A 36 4.81 16.69 -3.00
CA PRO A 36 5.01 18.10 -2.66
C PRO A 36 5.97 18.75 -3.65
N GLY A 37 5.61 19.92 -4.19
CA GLY A 37 6.43 20.63 -5.18
C GLY A 37 7.84 21.01 -4.68
N THR A 38 8.02 21.08 -3.36
CA THR A 38 9.28 21.44 -2.69
C THR A 38 10.17 20.24 -2.35
N ALA A 39 9.64 19.01 -2.38
CA ALA A 39 10.37 17.81 -1.99
C ALA A 39 11.00 17.15 -3.22
N LYS A 40 12.30 17.42 -3.45
CA LYS A 40 13.22 16.94 -4.52
C LYS A 40 12.89 15.58 -5.21
N GLY A 41 11.76 15.49 -5.90
CA GLY A 41 11.28 14.25 -6.54
C GLY A 41 10.82 13.14 -5.59
N VAL A 42 10.39 13.47 -4.36
CA VAL A 42 9.84 12.51 -3.40
C VAL A 42 8.35 12.34 -3.61
N ILE A 43 7.88 11.10 -3.51
CA ILE A 43 6.45 10.77 -3.50
C ILE A 43 6.13 10.09 -2.17
N PHE A 44 5.07 10.55 -1.52
CA PHE A 44 4.47 9.90 -0.37
C PHE A 44 3.28 9.08 -0.84
N VAL A 45 3.20 7.84 -0.38
CA VAL A 45 2.08 6.94 -0.64
C VAL A 45 1.57 6.45 0.70
N THR A 46 0.27 6.56 0.94
CA THR A 46 -0.35 5.93 2.10
C THR A 46 -1.07 4.67 1.64
N LEU A 47 -0.70 3.55 2.26
CA LEU A 47 -1.36 2.25 2.09
C LEU A 47 -2.29 2.01 3.29
N GLU A 48 -3.38 1.31 3.07
CA GLU A 48 -4.32 0.88 4.11
C GLU A 48 -4.56 -0.62 4.03
N ASP A 49 -4.47 -1.28 5.19
CA ASP A 49 -4.98 -2.63 5.43
C ASP A 49 -6.05 -2.56 6.54
N GLU A 50 -6.70 -3.68 6.85
CA GLU A 50 -7.75 -3.75 7.87
C GLU A 50 -7.29 -3.38 9.28
N THR A 51 -5.98 -3.31 9.52
CA THR A 51 -5.36 -3.02 10.81
C THR A 51 -4.86 -1.58 10.92
N GLY A 52 -4.86 -0.82 9.83
CA GLY A 52 -4.53 0.60 9.81
C GLY A 52 -3.76 1.05 8.57
N VAL A 53 -3.00 2.14 8.71
CA VAL A 53 -2.29 2.77 7.60
C VAL A 53 -0.78 2.60 7.66
N VAL A 54 -0.14 2.52 6.49
CA VAL A 54 1.30 2.51 6.31
C VAL A 54 1.73 3.67 5.43
N ASN A 55 2.58 4.56 5.97
CA ASN A 55 3.14 5.66 5.19
C ASN A 55 4.42 5.21 4.49
N VAL A 56 4.44 5.30 3.17
CA VAL A 56 5.56 4.90 2.32
C VAL A 56 6.20 6.14 1.70
N ILE A 57 7.53 6.23 1.79
CA ILE A 57 8.31 7.25 1.10
C ILE A 57 8.99 6.61 -0.10
N VAL A 58 8.69 7.13 -1.28
CA VAL A 58 9.27 6.70 -2.56
C VAL A 58 10.18 7.80 -3.07
N TRP A 59 11.49 7.56 -3.00
CA TRP A 59 12.49 8.46 -3.55
C TRP A 59 12.51 8.40 -5.08
N ARG A 60 12.97 9.48 -5.71
CA ARG A 60 13.03 9.63 -7.18
C ARG A 60 13.58 8.39 -7.90
N LYS A 61 14.70 7.83 -7.42
CA LYS A 61 15.33 6.64 -8.02
C LYS A 61 14.38 5.43 -8.05
N ILE A 62 13.65 5.21 -6.96
CA ILE A 62 12.71 4.10 -6.83
C ILE A 62 11.47 4.38 -7.67
N TYR A 63 10.96 5.61 -7.64
CA TYR A 63 9.86 6.02 -8.51
C TYR A 63 10.19 5.84 -10.00
N GLU A 64 11.39 6.20 -10.44
CA GLU A 64 11.81 6.01 -11.84
C GLU A 64 11.85 4.53 -12.23
N ALA A 65 12.30 3.64 -11.33
CA ALA A 65 12.32 2.20 -11.55
C ALA A 65 10.91 1.57 -11.56
N PHE A 66 10.01 2.00 -10.67
CA PHE A 66 8.69 1.40 -10.46
C PHE A 66 7.54 2.34 -10.85
N ARG A 67 7.77 3.19 -11.87
CA ARG A 67 6.89 4.31 -12.21
C ARG A 67 5.42 3.92 -12.37
N ARG A 68 5.15 2.83 -13.10
CA ARG A 68 3.79 2.36 -13.35
C ARG A 68 3.08 1.99 -12.05
N ALA A 69 3.69 1.15 -11.22
CA ALA A 69 3.12 0.74 -9.94
C ALA A 69 2.85 1.95 -9.02
N VAL A 70 3.81 2.87 -8.92
CA VAL A 70 3.71 4.05 -8.04
C VAL A 70 2.66 5.06 -8.51
N ILE A 71 2.34 5.14 -9.81
CA ILE A 71 1.33 6.08 -10.31
C ILE A 71 -0.06 5.45 -10.27
N SER A 72 -0.22 4.26 -10.86
CA SER A 72 -1.53 3.70 -11.18
C SER A 72 -1.97 2.55 -10.29
N GLY A 73 -1.07 1.97 -9.48
CA GLY A 73 -1.42 0.84 -8.62
C GLY A 73 -2.53 1.22 -7.64
N ARG A 74 -3.58 0.41 -7.58
CA ARG A 74 -4.69 0.51 -6.61
C ARG A 74 -4.39 -0.27 -5.34
N MET A 75 -3.61 -1.34 -5.47
CA MET A 75 -3.09 -2.13 -4.36
C MET A 75 -1.61 -2.37 -4.59
N LEU A 76 -0.80 -2.11 -3.58
CA LEU A 76 0.66 -2.24 -3.68
C LEU A 76 1.19 -3.19 -2.63
N ARG A 77 2.20 -3.97 -3.01
CA ARG A 77 3.13 -4.60 -2.08
C ARG A 77 4.44 -3.82 -2.13
N VAL A 78 4.92 -3.36 -0.97
CA VAL A 78 6.13 -2.56 -0.87
C VAL A 78 7.11 -3.25 0.06
N THR A 79 8.30 -3.52 -0.46
CA THR A 79 9.44 -3.93 0.37
C THR A 79 10.34 -2.72 0.60
N GLY A 80 10.71 -2.48 1.85
CA GLY A 80 11.48 -1.29 2.21
C GLY A 80 12.02 -1.34 3.62
N ARG A 81 12.55 -0.21 4.08
CA ARG A 81 13.14 -0.08 5.42
C ARG A 81 12.30 0.81 6.31
N LEU A 82 12.11 0.37 7.55
CA LEU A 82 11.43 1.18 8.55
C LEU A 82 12.28 2.38 8.96
N GLN A 83 11.65 3.55 8.99
CA GLN A 83 12.21 4.78 9.51
C GLN A 83 11.23 5.46 10.46
N ARG A 84 11.66 5.79 11.67
CA ARG A 84 10.85 6.51 12.67
C ARG A 84 11.30 7.96 12.75
N ALA A 85 10.34 8.88 12.61
CA ALA A 85 10.59 10.32 12.74
C ALA A 85 9.36 11.01 13.32
N HIS A 86 9.55 11.86 14.35
CA HIS A 86 8.50 12.69 14.94
C HIS A 86 7.22 11.91 15.28
N SER A 87 7.37 10.74 15.91
CA SER A 87 6.28 9.81 16.27
C SER A 87 5.55 9.14 15.11
N VAL A 88 5.97 9.36 13.87
CA VAL A 88 5.43 8.70 12.67
C VAL A 88 6.41 7.65 12.16
N THR A 89 5.89 6.47 11.84
CA THR A 89 6.66 5.39 11.23
C THR A 89 6.44 5.39 9.72
N HIS A 90 7.53 5.39 8.97
CA HIS A 90 7.55 5.38 7.51
C HIS A 90 8.24 4.11 7.00
N VAL A 91 7.87 3.67 5.82
CA VAL A 91 8.59 2.65 5.05
C VAL A 91 9.27 3.34 3.88
N ILE A 92 10.60 3.35 3.89
CA ILE A 92 11.41 3.84 2.77
C ILE A 92 11.44 2.73 1.72
N ALA A 93 10.76 2.95 0.59
CA ALA A 93 10.61 1.94 -0.44
C ALA A 93 11.96 1.57 -1.07
N GLU A 94 12.18 0.26 -1.25
CA GLU A 94 13.29 -0.29 -2.04
C GLU A 94 12.76 -1.03 -3.28
N ASP A 95 11.58 -1.66 -3.15
CA ASP A 95 10.90 -2.41 -4.21
C ASP A 95 9.39 -2.17 -4.11
N VAL A 96 8.72 -1.99 -5.26
CA VAL A 96 7.29 -1.68 -5.33
C VAL A 96 6.63 -2.55 -6.39
N GLU A 97 5.66 -3.35 -5.96
CA GLU A 97 4.92 -4.27 -6.81
C GLU A 97 3.46 -3.85 -6.90
N ASP A 98 2.96 -3.76 -8.13
CA ASP A 98 1.54 -3.56 -8.39
C ASP A 98 0.80 -4.89 -8.28
N ILE A 99 0.09 -5.08 -7.17
CA ILE A 99 -0.74 -6.26 -6.91
C ILE A 99 -2.23 -5.99 -7.14
N SER A 100 -2.56 -4.89 -7.83
CA SER A 100 -3.94 -4.59 -8.24
C SER A 100 -4.66 -5.72 -8.98
N PRO A 101 -3.99 -6.58 -9.79
CA PRO A 101 -4.65 -7.75 -10.38
C PRO A 101 -5.31 -8.69 -9.36
N MET A 102 -4.84 -8.72 -8.11
CA MET A 102 -5.49 -9.50 -7.05
C MET A 102 -6.88 -8.96 -6.71
N LEU A 103 -7.10 -7.65 -6.83
CA LEU A 103 -8.44 -7.06 -6.68
C LEU A 103 -9.37 -7.49 -7.83
N ASP A 104 -8.82 -7.68 -9.02
CA ASP A 104 -9.61 -8.10 -10.18
C ASP A 104 -10.11 -9.54 -10.02
N LEU A 105 -9.40 -10.39 -9.27
CA LEU A 105 -9.87 -11.72 -8.89
C LEU A 105 -11.13 -11.66 -8.02
N LEU A 106 -11.21 -10.68 -7.12
CA LEU A 106 -12.42 -10.43 -6.31
C LEU A 106 -13.59 -9.95 -7.16
N LEU A 107 -13.37 -9.51 -8.39
CA LEU A 107 -14.42 -9.14 -9.34
C LEU A 107 -14.75 -10.29 -10.29
N ALA A 108 -13.77 -11.10 -10.66
CA ALA A 108 -13.91 -12.25 -11.56
C ALA A 108 -14.65 -13.42 -10.91
N ASP A 109 -14.49 -13.63 -9.59
CA ASP A 109 -15.16 -14.69 -8.84
C ASP A 109 -16.53 -14.27 -8.29
N GLN A 110 -16.98 -13.06 -8.61
CA GLN A 110 -18.31 -12.62 -8.22
C GLN A 110 -19.34 -13.23 -9.16
N GLY A 111 -19.98 -14.29 -8.65
CA GLY A 111 -21.44 -14.45 -8.75
C GLY A 111 -22.16 -13.23 -8.15
N ARG A 112 -21.93 -12.06 -8.76
CA ARG A 112 -22.40 -10.74 -8.32
C ARG A 112 -23.88 -10.49 -8.65
N GLN A 113 -24.56 -11.48 -9.23
CA GLN A 113 -25.96 -11.34 -9.65
C GLN A 113 -26.96 -11.52 -8.51
N ASP A 114 -26.55 -12.10 -7.37
CA ASP A 114 -27.50 -12.50 -6.32
C ASP A 114 -27.33 -11.78 -4.97
N ASP A 115 -26.41 -10.82 -4.83
CA ASP A 115 -26.27 -10.02 -3.60
C ASP A 115 -27.11 -8.72 -3.67
N PRO A 116 -28.22 -8.62 -2.91
CA PRO A 116 -29.09 -7.45 -2.92
C PRO A 116 -28.42 -6.17 -2.42
N ALA A 117 -27.30 -6.25 -1.70
CA ALA A 117 -26.54 -5.07 -1.28
C ALA A 117 -25.86 -4.34 -2.44
N PHE A 118 -25.69 -5.02 -3.59
CA PHE A 118 -25.11 -4.46 -4.82
C PHE A 118 -26.13 -4.34 -5.95
N ALA A 119 -27.41 -4.59 -5.69
CA ALA A 119 -28.47 -4.39 -6.67
C ALA A 119 -28.55 -2.90 -7.07
N PRO A 120 -28.81 -2.58 -8.36
CA PRO A 120 -29.10 -1.21 -8.74
C PRO A 120 -30.29 -0.71 -7.91
N PRO A 121 -30.27 0.56 -7.45
CA PRO A 121 -31.40 1.11 -6.71
C PRO A 121 -32.67 0.99 -7.56
N PRO A 122 -33.82 0.66 -6.95
CA PRO A 122 -35.07 0.55 -7.70
C PRO A 122 -35.35 1.88 -8.41
N GLU A 123 -35.67 1.81 -9.70
CA GLU A 123 -36.08 2.99 -10.45
C GLU A 123 -37.33 3.59 -9.78
N LEU A 124 -37.19 4.82 -9.29
CA LEU A 124 -38.30 5.60 -8.74
C LEU A 124 -39.19 6.01 -9.92
N GLY A 125 -40.29 5.27 -10.11
CA GLY A 125 -41.38 5.63 -11.01
C GLY A 125 -42.25 6.75 -10.46
#